data_AF-A0A6V8JWA6-F1
#
_entry.id   AF-A0A6V8JWA6-F1
#
_cell.length_a   1.000
_cell.length_b   1.000
_cell.length_c   1.000
_cell.angle_alpha   90.00
_cell.angle_beta   90.00
_cell.angle_gamma   90.00
#
_symmetry.space_group_name_H-M   'P 1'
#
loop_
_entity.id
_entity.type
_entity.pdbx_description
1 polymer ?
#
loop_
_entity_poly.entity_id
_entity_poly.type
_entity_poly.pdbx_seq_one_letter_code
_entity_poly.pdbx_strand_id
1 'polypeptide(L)'
;MTVAQILANTAAGALMGVASVAATAAVSFPLLAARDVPVTLSAARVAGILVGGVCFAALSAMLGAAFGALIRSQVVAVSAALFVLFVIEPVVTSLVDGYQRYSLTGLRVAISGGAAESAGTAAGGLPPAWLAVLLWTGYALALATVAAVVGRRRDIL
;
A
#
# COMPACT_ATOMS: atom_id res chain seq x y z
N MET A 1 -2.87 -17.40 12.04
CA MET A 1 -3.45 -16.51 11.01
C MET A 1 -4.16 -17.38 9.99
N THR A 2 -5.47 -17.21 9.81
CA THR A 2 -6.26 -18.01 8.87
C THR A 2 -6.53 -17.23 7.58
N VAL A 3 -6.83 -17.93 6.49
CA VAL A 3 -7.19 -17.29 5.19
C VAL A 3 -8.40 -16.38 5.36
N ALA A 4 -9.37 -16.75 6.19
CA ALA A 4 -10.54 -15.92 6.49
C ALA A 4 -10.16 -14.57 7.12
N GLN A 5 -9.18 -14.53 8.03
CA GLN A 5 -8.69 -13.28 8.61
C GLN A 5 -8.01 -12.39 7.57
N ILE A 6 -7.23 -12.98 6.66
CA ILE A 6 -6.60 -12.25 5.55
C ILE A 6 -7.67 -11.60 4.68
N LEU A 7 -8.68 -12.38 4.27
CA LEU A 7 -9.77 -11.90 3.42
C LEU A 7 -10.60 -10.81 4.12
N ALA A 8 -10.94 -10.99 5.40
CA ALA A 8 -11.69 -10.01 6.16
C ALA A 8 -10.97 -8.66 6.27
N ASN A 9 -9.67 -8.68 6.59
CA ASN A 9 -8.87 -7.45 6.69
C ASN A 9 -8.65 -6.79 5.33
N THR A 10 -8.47 -7.58 4.27
CA THR A 10 -8.38 -7.06 2.90
C THR A 10 -9.69 -6.37 2.48
N ALA A 11 -10.84 -6.99 2.79
CA ALA A 11 -12.15 -6.41 2.51
C ALA A 11 -12.40 -5.13 3.32
N ALA A 12 -12.04 -5.11 4.61
CA ALA A 12 -12.12 -3.91 5.44
C ALA A 12 -11.26 -2.77 4.88
N GLY A 13 -10.04 -3.08 4.42
CA GLY A 13 -9.18 -2.13 3.73
C GLY A 13 -9.77 -1.59 2.43
N ALA A 14 -10.43 -2.45 1.65
CA ALA A 14 -11.12 -2.03 0.43
C ALA A 14 -12.25 -1.04 0.73
N LEU A 15 -13.07 -1.31 1.76
CA LEU A 15 -14.14 -0.40 2.19
C LEU A 15 -13.59 0.96 2.64
N MET A 16 -12.52 0.96 3.44
CA MET A 16 -11.83 2.18 3.83
C MET A 16 -11.24 2.92 2.63
N GLY A 17 -10.69 2.19 1.66
CA GLY A 17 -10.21 2.75 0.40
C GLY A 17 -11.32 3.44 -0.38
N VAL A 18 -12.49 2.80 -0.51
CA VAL A 18 -13.66 3.40 -1.17
C VAL A 18 -14.08 4.69 -0.47
N ALA A 19 -14.17 4.68 0.86
CA ALA A 19 -14.52 5.87 1.64
C ALA A 19 -13.49 7.00 1.45
N SER A 20 -12.20 6.68 1.47
CA SER A 20 -11.12 7.65 1.27
C SER A 20 -11.17 8.26 -0.14
N VAL A 21 -11.32 7.42 -1.16
CA VAL A 21 -11.43 7.83 -2.57
C VAL A 21 -12.67 8.70 -2.80
N ALA A 22 -13.81 8.35 -2.19
CA ALA A 22 -15.02 9.16 -2.23
C ALA A 22 -14.82 10.52 -1.57
N ALA A 23 -14.17 10.57 -0.40
CA ALA A 23 -13.85 11.82 0.28
C ALA A 23 -12.91 12.70 -0.54
N THR A 24 -11.87 12.11 -1.16
CA THR A 24 -10.97 12.83 -2.05
C THR A 24 -11.72 13.39 -3.25
N ALA A 25 -12.54 12.58 -3.93
CA ALA A 25 -13.36 13.04 -5.06
C ALA A 25 -14.31 14.18 -4.66
N ALA A 26 -14.96 14.06 -3.51
CA ALA A 26 -15.88 15.07 -2.99
C ALA A 26 -15.22 16.42 -2.70
N VAL A 27 -13.92 16.44 -2.36
CA VAL A 27 -13.17 17.69 -2.15
C VAL A 27 -12.53 18.18 -3.46
N SER A 28 -11.93 17.28 -4.24
CA SER A 28 -11.15 17.64 -5.43
C SER A 28 -12.02 18.15 -6.58
N PHE A 29 -13.16 17.52 -6.87
CA PHE A 29 -14.00 17.94 -8.01
C PHE A 29 -14.58 19.35 -7.82
N PRO A 30 -15.18 19.70 -6.66
CA PRO A 30 -15.68 21.06 -6.45
C PRO A 30 -14.56 22.10 -6.45
N LEU A 31 -13.39 21.76 -5.89
CA LEU A 31 -12.24 22.67 -5.88
C LEU A 31 -11.72 22.94 -7.29
N LEU A 32 -11.63 21.92 -8.15
CA LEU A 32 -11.23 22.07 -9.55
C LEU A 32 -12.25 22.92 -10.33
N ALA A 33 -13.54 22.68 -10.11
CA ALA A 33 -14.61 23.47 -10.71
C ALA A 33 -14.55 24.94 -10.29
N ALA A 34 -14.25 25.22 -9.01
CA ALA A 34 -14.12 26.59 -8.51
C ALA A 34 -12.87 27.33 -9.02
N ARG A 35 -11.90 26.61 -9.60
CA ARG A 35 -10.63 27.16 -10.09
C ARG A 35 -10.54 27.22 -11.62
N ASP A 36 -11.61 26.84 -12.33
CA ASP A 36 -11.63 26.73 -13.79
C ASP A 36 -10.45 25.93 -14.36
N VAL A 37 -9.93 24.96 -13.60
CA VAL A 37 -8.86 24.08 -14.05
C VAL A 37 -9.50 22.89 -14.76
N PRO A 38 -9.38 22.78 -16.09
CA PRO A 38 -9.97 21.65 -16.81
C PRO A 38 -9.27 20.36 -16.39
N VAL A 39 -10.06 19.30 -16.16
CA VAL A 39 -9.52 17.96 -15.95
C VAL A 39 -8.95 17.48 -17.29
N THR A 40 -7.64 17.67 -17.47
CA THR A 40 -6.92 17.28 -18.69
C THR A 40 -6.75 15.76 -18.82
N LEU A 41 -7.03 15.02 -17.76
CA LEU A 41 -6.98 13.56 -17.74
C LEU A 41 -8.27 12.95 -18.30
N SER A 42 -8.14 11.91 -19.12
CA SER A 42 -9.30 11.15 -19.59
C SER A 42 -10.05 10.51 -18.41
N ALA A 43 -11.37 10.39 -18.54
CA ALA A 43 -12.21 9.75 -17.51
C ALA A 43 -11.72 8.33 -17.15
N ALA A 44 -11.22 7.58 -18.14
CA ALA A 44 -10.62 6.27 -17.93
C ALA A 44 -9.38 6.33 -17.02
N ARG A 45 -8.54 7.36 -17.15
CA ARG A 45 -7.33 7.51 -16.33
C ARG A 45 -7.66 7.94 -14.90
N VAL A 46 -8.65 8.82 -14.75
CA VAL A 46 -9.19 9.18 -13.43
C VAL A 46 -9.77 7.96 -12.73
N ALA A 47 -10.61 7.18 -13.41
CA ALA A 47 -11.15 5.93 -12.87
C ALA A 47 -10.04 4.95 -12.47
N GLY A 48 -8.99 4.82 -13.30
CA GLY A 48 -7.83 3.99 -12.98
C GLY A 48 -7.11 4.39 -11.70
N ILE A 49 -6.93 5.69 -11.45
CA ILE A 49 -6.31 6.22 -10.21
C ILE A 49 -7.19 5.92 -9.00
N LEU A 50 -8.51 6.15 -9.11
CA LEU A 50 -9.45 5.88 -8.03
C LEU A 50 -9.47 4.39 -7.66
N VAL A 51 -9.57 3.51 -8.66
CA VAL A 51 -9.52 2.06 -8.47
C VAL A 51 -8.16 1.64 -7.89
N GLY A 52 -7.07 2.19 -8.40
CA GLY A 52 -5.72 1.96 -7.88
C GLY A 52 -5.59 2.33 -6.40
N GLY A 53 -6.19 3.45 -5.98
CA GLY A 53 -6.25 3.88 -4.58
C GLY A 53 -7.01 2.88 -3.69
N VAL A 54 -8.16 2.38 -4.14
CA VAL A 54 -8.93 1.36 -3.42
C VAL A 54 -8.13 0.06 -3.32
N CYS A 55 -7.54 -0.40 -4.42
CA CYS A 55 -6.70 -1.60 -4.45
C CYS A 55 -5.51 -1.46 -3.49
N PHE A 56 -4.84 -0.32 -3.48
CA PHE A 56 -3.75 -0.04 -2.57
C PHE A 56 -4.18 -0.09 -1.10
N ALA A 57 -5.34 0.50 -0.76
CA ALA A 57 -5.86 0.47 0.61
C ALA A 57 -6.18 -0.96 1.08
N ALA A 58 -6.81 -1.77 0.22
CA ALA A 58 -7.09 -3.18 0.50
C ALA A 58 -5.80 -3.97 0.78
N LEU A 59 -4.80 -3.80 -0.09
CA LEU A 59 -3.50 -4.45 0.03
C LEU A 59 -2.71 -3.96 1.25
N SER A 60 -2.83 -2.70 1.62
CA SER A 60 -2.21 -2.14 2.82
C SER A 60 -2.84 -2.70 4.09
N ALA A 61 -4.16 -2.88 4.12
CA ALA A 61 -4.84 -3.53 5.24
C ALA A 61 -4.45 -5.00 5.38
N MET A 62 -4.27 -5.71 4.27
CA MET A 62 -3.72 -7.07 4.26
C MET A 62 -2.32 -7.11 4.89
N LEU A 63 -1.44 -6.18 4.52
CA LEU A 63 -0.09 -6.06 5.06
C LEU A 63 -0.11 -5.71 6.56
N GLY A 64 -0.93 -4.75 6.98
CA GLY A 64 -1.10 -4.37 8.38
C GLY A 64 -1.63 -5.52 9.24
N ALA A 65 -2.58 -6.30 8.72
CA ALA A 65 -3.08 -7.50 9.40
C ALA A 65 -1.98 -8.56 9.59
N ALA A 66 -1.09 -8.72 8.62
CA ALA A 66 0.07 -9.61 8.75
C ALA A 66 1.03 -9.12 9.84
N PHE A 67 1.27 -7.82 9.95
CA PHE A 67 2.06 -7.23 11.05
C PHE A 67 1.39 -7.48 12.42
N GLY A 68 0.09 -7.22 12.52
CA GLY A 68 -0.68 -7.44 13.75
C GLY A 68 -0.74 -8.91 14.17
N ALA A 69 -0.68 -9.84 13.22
CA ALA A 69 -0.61 -11.27 13.52
C ALA A 69 0.76 -11.70 14.08
N LEU A 70 1.83 -11.01 13.71
CA LEU A 70 3.20 -11.31 14.16
C LEU A 70 3.46 -10.80 15.59
N ILE A 71 2.86 -9.66 15.94
CA ILE A 71 3.17 -8.90 17.16
C ILE A 71 1.92 -8.80 18.05
N ARG A 72 1.99 -9.34 19.29
CA ARG A 72 0.87 -9.31 20.25
C ARG A 72 0.50 -7.91 20.74
N SER A 73 1.47 -7.02 20.83
CA SER A 73 1.24 -5.64 21.27
C SER A 73 0.90 -4.75 20.08
N GLN A 74 -0.34 -4.26 20.01
CA GLN A 74 -0.80 -3.38 18.93
C GLN A 74 0.06 -2.12 18.80
N VAL A 75 0.50 -1.56 19.93
CA VAL A 75 1.41 -0.40 19.93
C VAL A 75 2.72 -0.75 19.24
N VAL A 76 3.29 -1.91 19.54
CA VAL A 76 4.54 -2.36 18.91
C VAL A 76 4.33 -2.68 17.42
N ALA A 77 3.18 -3.24 17.05
CA ALA A 77 2.87 -3.53 15.66
C ALA A 77 2.80 -2.25 14.80
N VAL A 78 2.09 -1.23 15.30
CA VAL A 78 1.99 0.07 14.64
C VAL A 78 3.36 0.75 14.60
N SER A 79 4.07 0.81 15.73
CA SER A 79 5.40 1.42 15.78
C SER A 79 6.40 0.74 14.85
N ALA A 80 6.38 -0.59 14.73
CA ALA A 80 7.23 -1.33 13.81
C ALA A 80 6.89 -1.03 12.35
N ALA A 81 5.61 -0.98 12.00
CA ALA A 81 5.17 -0.63 10.65
C ALA A 81 5.61 0.80 10.28
N LEU A 82 5.43 1.77 11.19
CA LEU A 82 5.89 3.14 11.01
C LEU A 82 7.41 3.21 10.88
N PHE A 83 8.15 2.50 11.73
CA PHE A 83 9.60 2.46 11.67
C PHE A 83 10.10 1.89 10.34
N VAL A 84 9.46 0.83 9.83
CA VAL A 84 9.78 0.27 8.51
C VAL A 84 9.53 1.31 7.41
N LEU A 85 8.37 1.97 7.43
CA LEU A 85 7.97 2.91 6.36
C LEU A 85 8.75 4.22 6.38
N PHE A 86 9.11 4.73 7.56
CA PHE A 86 9.70 6.06 7.70
C PHE A 86 11.20 6.07 8.01
N VAL A 87 11.77 4.93 8.44
CA VAL A 87 13.20 4.85 8.77
C VAL A 87 13.89 3.83 7.87
N ILE A 88 13.45 2.58 7.89
CA ILE A 88 14.13 1.52 7.13
C ILE A 88 14.00 1.74 5.64
N GLU A 89 12.79 2.02 5.14
CA GLU A 89 12.56 2.17 3.70
C GLU A 89 13.36 3.32 3.09
N PRO A 90 13.34 4.55 3.64
CA PRO A 90 14.17 5.65 3.12
C PRO A 90 15.67 5.38 3.19
N VAL A 91 16.15 4.69 4.24
CA VAL A 91 17.56 4.32 4.38
C VAL A 91 17.95 3.31 3.30
N VAL A 92 17.16 2.27 3.09
CA VAL A 92 17.46 1.25 2.08
C VAL A 92 17.38 1.83 0.67
N THR A 93 16.40 2.70 0.38
CA THR A 93 16.32 3.39 -0.92
C THR A 93 17.50 4.31 -1.18
N SER A 94 18.11 4.87 -0.13
CA SER A 94 19.29 5.73 -0.25
C SER A 94 20.59 4.95 -0.40
N LEU A 95 20.65 3.71 0.10
CA LEU A 95 21.85 2.88 0.07
C LEU A 95 21.93 1.96 -1.16
N VAL A 96 20.78 1.57 -1.72
CA VAL A 96 20.70 0.58 -2.80
C VAL A 96 20.12 1.22 -4.06
N ASP A 97 20.99 1.48 -5.03
CA ASP A 97 20.59 2.02 -6.33
C ASP A 97 19.57 1.09 -7.03
N GLY A 98 18.50 1.68 -7.55
CA GLY A 98 17.42 0.97 -8.25
C GLY A 98 16.42 0.24 -7.35
N TYR A 99 16.67 0.09 -6.04
CA TYR A 99 15.72 -0.55 -5.11
C TYR A 99 14.41 0.23 -5.01
N GLN A 100 14.48 1.54 -5.13
CA GLN A 100 13.37 2.47 -5.01
C GLN A 100 12.17 2.13 -5.90
N ARG A 101 12.41 1.51 -7.07
CA ARG A 101 11.35 1.03 -7.96
C ARG A 101 10.51 -0.09 -7.32
N TYR A 102 11.13 -0.92 -6.49
CA TYR A 102 10.53 -2.08 -5.82
C TYR A 102 10.23 -1.83 -4.34
N SER A 103 10.55 -0.64 -3.85
CA SER A 103 10.27 -0.25 -2.47
C SER A 103 8.78 -0.13 -2.21
N LEU A 104 8.35 -0.19 -0.95
CA LEU A 104 6.94 -0.02 -0.60
C LEU A 104 6.39 1.32 -1.08
N THR A 105 7.19 2.39 -1.02
CA THR A 105 6.80 3.70 -1.55
C THR A 105 6.63 3.66 -3.08
N GLY A 106 7.58 3.06 -3.80
CA GLY A 106 7.51 2.93 -5.26
C GLY A 106 6.32 2.09 -5.73
N LEU A 107 6.07 0.96 -5.06
CA LEU A 107 4.93 0.09 -5.35
C LEU A 107 3.60 0.79 -5.08
N ARG A 108 3.48 1.54 -3.98
CA ARG A 108 2.29 2.35 -3.68
C ARG A 108 1.95 3.29 -4.83
N VAL A 109 2.94 4.06 -5.28
CA VAL A 109 2.77 5.05 -6.36
C VAL A 109 2.39 4.35 -7.67
N ALA A 110 3.01 3.21 -7.97
CA ALA A 110 2.69 2.42 -9.16
C ALA A 110 1.24 1.86 -9.14
N ILE A 111 0.78 1.38 -7.98
CA ILE A 111 -0.59 0.84 -7.82
C ILE A 111 -1.62 1.96 -7.92
N SER A 112 -1.37 3.11 -7.30
CA SER A 112 -2.28 4.25 -7.30
C SER A 112 -2.26 5.06 -8.60
N GLY A 113 -1.41 4.70 -9.58
CA GLY A 113 -1.27 5.44 -10.83
C GLY A 113 -0.63 6.83 -10.70
N GLY A 114 0.20 7.03 -9.67
CA GLY A 114 0.93 8.27 -9.43
C GLY A 114 2.15 8.43 -10.35
N ALA A 115 2.74 9.63 -10.36
CA ALA A 115 3.92 9.93 -11.16
C ALA A 115 5.21 9.44 -10.47
N ALA A 116 6.26 9.09 -11.24
CA ALA A 116 7.50 8.52 -10.70
C ALA A 116 8.25 9.47 -9.76
N GLU A 117 8.07 10.77 -9.95
CA GLU A 117 8.57 11.84 -9.11
C GLU A 117 7.98 11.73 -7.69
N SER A 118 6.72 11.31 -7.57
CA SER A 118 6.04 11.07 -6.29
C SER A 118 6.61 9.89 -5.51
N ALA A 119 7.41 9.04 -6.16
CA ALA A 119 8.15 7.95 -5.53
C ALA A 119 9.61 8.32 -5.19
N GLY A 120 10.13 9.47 -5.65
CA GLY A 120 11.45 10.02 -5.28
C GLY A 120 12.59 9.87 -6.31
N THR A 121 12.36 10.10 -7.61
CA THR A 121 13.35 9.90 -8.71
C THR A 121 13.84 8.45 -8.92
N ALA A 122 12.92 7.50 -9.05
CA ALA A 122 13.27 6.11 -9.36
C ALA A 122 14.00 6.00 -10.72
N ALA A 123 15.30 5.70 -10.69
CA ALA A 123 16.08 5.41 -11.89
C ALA A 123 15.44 4.25 -12.67
N GLY A 124 15.03 4.50 -13.91
CA GLY A 124 14.34 3.51 -14.75
C GLY A 124 12.81 3.43 -14.61
N GLY A 125 12.20 4.36 -13.88
CA GLY A 125 10.74 4.53 -13.79
C GLY A 125 10.05 3.52 -12.86
N LEU A 126 8.71 3.61 -12.79
CA LEU A 126 7.86 2.76 -11.95
C LEU A 126 7.62 1.39 -12.61
N PRO A 127 7.43 0.31 -11.82
CA PRO A 127 6.98 -0.95 -12.38
C PRO A 127 5.54 -0.84 -12.92
N PRO A 128 5.14 -1.72 -13.86
CA PRO A 128 3.74 -1.83 -14.29
C PRO A 128 2.82 -2.10 -13.08
N ALA A 129 1.62 -1.52 -13.08
CA ALA A 129 0.68 -1.62 -11.96
C ALA A 129 0.36 -3.07 -11.55
N TRP A 130 0.20 -3.98 -12.52
CA TRP A 130 -0.05 -5.40 -12.23
C TRP A 130 1.13 -6.07 -11.50
N LEU A 131 2.36 -5.73 -11.87
CA LEU A 131 3.57 -6.24 -11.23
C LEU A 131 3.69 -5.64 -9.83
N ALA A 132 3.31 -4.37 -9.66
CA ALA A 132 3.33 -3.71 -8.37
C ALA A 132 2.33 -4.35 -7.38
N VAL A 133 1.11 -4.66 -7.84
CA VAL A 133 0.12 -5.42 -7.08
C VAL A 133 0.69 -6.77 -6.67
N LEU A 134 1.26 -7.52 -7.62
CA LEU A 134 1.81 -8.85 -7.36
C LEU A 134 2.93 -8.82 -6.31
N LEU A 135 3.85 -7.87 -6.43
CA LEU A 135 4.94 -7.70 -5.46
C LEU A 135 4.42 -7.32 -4.08
N TRP A 136 3.44 -6.42 -3.99
CA TRP A 136 2.83 -6.05 -2.72
C TRP A 136 2.14 -7.25 -2.05
N THR A 137 1.35 -8.00 -2.81
CA THR A 137 0.73 -9.24 -2.32
C THR A 137 1.80 -10.23 -1.86
N GLY A 138 2.91 -10.34 -2.60
CA GLY A 138 4.08 -11.14 -2.22
C GLY A 138 4.65 -10.75 -0.86
N TYR A 139 4.87 -9.44 -0.62
CA TYR A 139 5.32 -8.95 0.69
C TYR A 139 4.35 -9.26 1.82
N ALA A 140 3.05 -9.03 1.59
CA ALA A 140 2.02 -9.30 2.59
C ALA A 140 1.92 -10.80 2.93
N LEU A 141 1.99 -11.67 1.92
CA LEU A 141 1.99 -13.12 2.10
C LEU A 141 3.27 -13.61 2.79
N ALA A 142 4.44 -13.10 2.40
CA ALA A 142 5.69 -13.43 3.07
C ALA A 142 5.61 -13.10 4.57
N LEU A 143 5.14 -11.90 4.92
CA LEU A 143 4.96 -11.51 6.32
C LEU A 143 3.94 -12.39 7.04
N ALA A 144 2.81 -12.71 6.39
CA ALA A 144 1.77 -13.58 6.93
C ALA A 144 2.29 -15.01 7.18
N THR A 145 3.11 -15.56 6.29
CA THR A 145 3.73 -16.89 6.47
C THR A 145 4.72 -16.89 7.63
N VAL A 146 5.54 -15.84 7.78
CA VAL A 146 6.43 -15.68 8.93
C VAL A 146 5.61 -15.61 10.23
N ALA A 147 4.53 -14.83 10.25
CA ALA A 147 3.62 -14.75 11.39
C ALA A 147 3.00 -16.11 11.74
N ALA A 148 2.58 -16.89 10.75
CA ALA A 148 2.03 -18.22 10.96
C ALA A 148 3.08 -19.20 11.51
N VAL A 149 4.30 -19.22 10.97
CA VAL A 149 5.38 -20.11 11.42
C VAL A 149 5.84 -19.77 12.83
N VAL A 150 6.05 -18.48 13.12
CA VAL A 150 6.45 -18.01 14.46
C VAL A 150 5.33 -18.25 15.47
N GLY A 151 4.07 -18.07 15.07
CA GLY A 151 2.89 -18.38 15.89
C GLY A 151 2.82 -19.86 16.28
N ARG A 152 3.04 -20.79 15.33
CA ARG A 152 3.01 -22.23 15.62
C ARG A 152 4.05 -22.67 16.64
N ARG A 153 5.24 -22.07 16.65
CA ARG A 153 6.28 -22.37 17.65
C ARG A 153 5.92 -21.87 19.05
N ARG A 154 5.01 -20.90 19.16
CA ARG A 154 4.59 -20.28 20.42
C ARG A 154 3.44 -21.01 21.12
N ASP A 155 2.69 -21.85 20.42
CA ASP A 155 1.57 -22.62 20.98
C ASP A 155 2.00 -23.97 21.60
N ILE A 156 3.29 -24.32 21.50
CA ILE A 156 3.86 -25.60 21.96
C ILE A 156 4.69 -25.45 23.25
N LEU A 157 4.83 -24.23 23.77
CA LEU A 157 5.55 -23.86 25.00
C LEU A 157 4.55 -23.33 26.02
#